data_AF-A0A1T5DZK4-F1
#
_entry.id   AF-A0A1T5DZK4-F1
#
_cell.length_a   1.000
_cell.length_b   1.000
_cell.length_c   1.000
_cell.angle_alpha   90.00
_cell.angle_beta   90.00
_cell.angle_gamma   90.00
#
_symmetry.space_group_name_H-M   'P 1'
#
loop_
_entity.id
_entity.type
_entity.pdbx_description
1 polymer ?
#
loop_
_entity_poly.entity_id
_entity_poly.type
_entity_poly.pdbx_seq_one_letter_code
_entity_poly.pdbx_strand_id
1 'polypeptide(L)' 'MRTLEITLTEEQYQHIQEEIKYGGRKMLEEETLGGFEITLHVGVPNIYTYLEMNYINKIDLGEVEWSFKNPNKQASKN' A
#
# COMPACT_ATOMS: atom_id res chain seq x y z
N MET A 1 12.91 2.81 -15.96
CA MET A 1 11.74 2.74 -15.05
C MET A 1 12.01 3.61 -13.84
N ARG A 2 10.98 4.29 -13.30
CA ARG A 2 11.05 4.99 -12.00
C ARG A 2 10.42 4.08 -10.95
N THR A 3 10.95 4.08 -9.73
CA THR A 3 10.37 3.33 -8.60
C THR A 3 9.55 4.29 -7.76
N LEU A 4 8.33 3.91 -7.40
CA LEU A 4 7.50 4.61 -6.43
C LEU A 4 7.72 3.95 -5.06
N GLU A 5 8.06 4.74 -4.05
CA GLU A 5 8.19 4.30 -2.66
C GLU A 5 7.09 4.97 -1.85
N ILE A 6 6.35 4.17 -1.07
CA ILE A 6 5.30 4.62 -0.15
C ILE A 6 5.75 4.23 1.25
N THR A 7 5.72 5.16 2.18
CA THR A 7 6.07 4.92 3.58
C THR A 7 4.80 4.70 4.38
N LEU A 8 4.72 3.54 5.03
CA LEU A 8 3.62 3.18 5.92
C LEU A 8 4.04 3.40 7.38
N THR A 9 3.10 3.81 8.21
CA THR A 9 3.25 3.67 9.66
C THR A 9 3.17 2.20 10.05
N GLU A 10 3.67 1.86 11.24
CA GLU A 10 3.56 0.48 11.76
C GLU A 10 2.09 0.05 11.87
N GLU A 11 1.19 0.94 12.29
CA GLU A 11 -0.25 0.67 12.38
C GLU A 11 -0.85 0.32 11.01
N GLN A 12 -0.54 1.12 9.99
CA GLN A 12 -0.99 0.87 8.61
C GLN A 12 -0.45 -0.46 8.09
N TYR A 13 0.83 -0.75 8.34
CA TYR A 13 1.44 -2.02 7.93
C TYR A 13 0.77 -3.22 8.60
N GLN A 14 0.55 -3.18 9.92
CA GLN A 14 -0.11 -4.26 10.64
C GLN A 14 -1.55 -4.47 10.18
N HIS A 15 -2.30 -3.38 9.95
CA HIS A 15 -3.66 -3.46 9.42
C HIS A 15 -3.70 -4.22 8.09
N ILE A 16 -2.80 -3.88 7.15
CA ILE A 16 -2.69 -4.60 5.86
C ILE A 16 -2.40 -6.09 6.09
N GLN A 17 -1.45 -6.42 6.97
CA GLN A 17 -1.10 -7.83 7.24
C GLN A 17 -2.28 -8.62 7.82
N GLU A 18 -3.04 -8.01 8.72
CA GLU A 18 -4.20 -8.63 9.34
C GLU A 18 -5.31 -8.90 8.31
N GLU A 19 -5.58 -7.94 7.42
CA GLU A 19 -6.60 -8.05 6.37
C GLU A 19 -6.23 -9.10 5.31
N ILE A 20 -4.96 -9.15 4.88
CA ILE A 20 -4.47 -10.20 3.98
C ILE A 20 -4.62 -11.57 4.64
N LYS A 21 -4.23 -11.70 5.92
CA LYS A 21 -4.34 -12.97 6.66
C LYS A 21 -5.79 -13.37 6.90
N TYR A 22 -6.67 -12.42 7.18
CA TYR A 22 -8.09 -12.69 7.35
C TYR A 22 -8.72 -13.15 6.04
N GLY A 23 -8.55 -12.39 4.96
CA GLY A 23 -9.18 -12.75 3.70
C GLY A 23 -8.59 -14.00 3.06
N GLY A 24 -7.30 -14.28 3.24
CA GLY A 24 -6.71 -15.57 2.83
C GLY A 24 -7.37 -16.76 3.52
N ARG A 25 -7.72 -16.63 4.82
CA ARG A 25 -8.46 -17.67 5.55
C ARG A 25 -9.88 -17.83 5.04
N LYS A 26 -10.60 -16.72 4.87
CA LYS A 26 -11.99 -16.74 4.36
C LYS A 26 -12.08 -17.34 2.95
N MET A 27 -11.16 -16.96 2.08
CA MET A 27 -11.08 -17.47 0.70
C MET A 27 -10.78 -18.97 0.65
N LEU A 28 -9.93 -19.46 1.56
CA LEU A 28 -9.65 -20.89 1.71
C LEU A 28 -10.89 -21.66 2.22
N GLU A 29 -11.64 -21.09 3.18
CA GLU A 29 -12.88 -21.67 3.69
C GLU A 29 -14.00 -21.71 2.63
N GLU A 30 -14.08 -20.68 1.78
CA GLU A 30 -15.10 -20.55 0.73
C GLU A 30 -14.71 -21.20 -0.61
N GLU A 31 -13.52 -21.80 -0.71
CA GLU A 31 -12.93 -22.34 -1.96
C GLU A 31 -12.86 -21.31 -3.11
N THR A 32 -12.73 -20.02 -2.77
CA THR A 32 -12.68 -18.92 -3.73
C THR A 32 -11.24 -18.42 -3.93
N LEU A 33 -10.90 -18.05 -5.16
CA LEU A 33 -9.63 -17.36 -5.46
C LEU A 33 -9.85 -15.84 -5.44
N GLY A 34 -8.96 -15.12 -4.77
CA GLY A 34 -9.01 -13.66 -4.69
C GLY A 34 -7.62 -13.03 -4.62
N GLY A 35 -7.52 -11.80 -5.10
CA GLY A 35 -6.36 -10.93 -4.93
C GLY A 35 -6.79 -9.62 -4.30
N PHE A 36 -5.83 -8.81 -3.85
CA PHE A 36 -6.10 -7.47 -3.35
C PHE A 36 -5.51 -6.43 -4.30
N GLU A 37 -6.14 -5.26 -4.34
CA GLU A 37 -5.62 -4.07 -5.01
C GLU A 37 -5.22 -3.05 -3.95
N ILE A 38 -4.07 -2.40 -4.13
CA ILE A 38 -3.67 -1.23 -3.35
C ILE A 38 -3.65 -0.03 -4.30
N THR A 39 -4.44 0.99 -3.98
CA THR A 39 -4.58 2.21 -4.77
C THR A 39 -4.02 3.40 -4.00
N LEU A 40 -3.03 4.08 -4.57
CA LEU A 40 -2.54 5.35 -4.05
C LEU A 40 -3.37 6.49 -4.65
N HIS A 41 -4.14 7.17 -3.82
CA HIS A 41 -4.91 8.33 -4.22
C HIS A 41 -4.07 9.59 -4.06
N VAL A 42 -3.51 10.08 -5.16
CA VAL A 42 -2.75 11.33 -5.18
C VAL A 42 -3.72 12.48 -5.48
N GLY A 43 -4.08 13.25 -4.45
CA GLY A 43 -4.77 14.53 -4.63
C GLY A 43 -3.89 15.57 -5.36
N VAL A 44 -4.40 16.80 -5.52
CA VAL A 44 -3.57 17.93 -5.99
C VAL A 44 -2.28 17.97 -5.15
N PRO A 45 -1.09 18.16 -5.75
CA PRO A 45 0.18 18.00 -5.05
C PRO A 45 0.18 18.70 -3.68
N ASN A 46 0.51 17.95 -2.62
CA ASN A 46 0.63 18.38 -1.22
C ASN A 46 -0.66 18.67 -0.44
N ILE A 47 -1.86 18.28 -0.90
CA ILE A 47 -3.09 18.54 -0.12
C ILE A 47 -3.56 17.32 0.68
N TYR A 48 -3.67 16.15 0.05
CA TYR A 48 -4.08 14.92 0.71
C TYR A 48 -3.69 13.74 -0.19
N THR A 49 -2.82 12.86 0.30
CA THR A 49 -2.49 11.60 -0.37
C THR A 49 -2.75 10.47 0.61
N TYR A 50 -3.60 9.53 0.21
CA TYR A 50 -3.99 8.40 1.06
C TYR A 50 -3.92 7.08 0.29
N LEU A 51 -3.86 5.99 1.04
CA LEU A 51 -3.78 4.64 0.51
C LEU A 51 -5.10 3.91 0.76
N GLU A 52 -5.59 3.21 -0.25
CA GLU A 52 -6.79 2.39 -0.16
C GLU A 52 -6.45 0.95 -0.52
N MET A 53 -7.02 0.00 0.21
CA MET A 53 -6.95 -1.42 -0.11
C MET A 53 -8.33 -1.95 -0.45
N ASN A 54 -8.47 -2.52 -1.64
CA ASN A 54 -9.66 -3.25 -2.07
C ASN A 54 -9.37 -4.74 -2.03
N TYR A 55 -10.03 -5.46 -1.12
CA TYR A 55 -9.93 -6.91 -1.02
C TYR A 55 -11.31 -7.55 -0.89
N ILE A 56 -11.67 -8.09 0.28
CA ILE A 56 -13.06 -8.50 0.56
C ILE A 56 -13.94 -7.28 0.82
N ASN A 57 -13.39 -6.31 1.55
CA ASN A 57 -13.98 -5.01 1.81
C ASN A 57 -13.03 -3.93 1.32
N LYS A 58 -13.57 -2.73 1.12
CA LYS A 58 -12.79 -1.52 0.88
C LYS A 58 -12.30 -0.97 2.21
N ILE A 59 -10.99 -0.79 2.34
CA ILE A 59 -10.31 -0.37 3.56
C ILE A 59 -9.55 0.92 3.25
N ASP A 60 -9.83 1.97 4.01
CA ASP A 60 -9.05 3.20 4.00
C ASP A 60 -7.86 3.03 4.95
N LEU A 61 -6.65 3.12 4.41
CA LEU A 61 -5.40 3.01 5.17
C LEU A 61 -4.89 4.40 5.60
N GLY A 62 -5.59 5.48 5.25
CA GLY A 62 -5.28 6.84 5.65
C GLY A 62 -4.11 7.47 4.89
N GLU A 63 -3.67 8.63 5.41
CA GLU A 63 -2.62 9.43 4.77
C GLU A 63 -1.27 8.70 4.73
N VAL A 64 -0.54 8.86 3.62
CA VAL A 64 0.78 8.27 3.42
C VAL A 64 1.75 9.24 2.77
N GLU A 65 3.02 9.15 3.17
CA GLU A 65 4.10 9.79 2.44
C GLU A 65 4.52 8.93 1.24
N TRP A 66 4.85 9.57 0.12
CA TRP A 66 5.31 8.86 -1.07
C TRP A 66 6.36 9.67 -1.84
N SER A 67 7.22 8.97 -2.57
CA SER A 67 8.20 9.61 -3.45
C SER A 67 8.60 8.72 -4.62
N PHE A 68 9.06 9.33 -5.72
CA PHE A 68 9.79 8.59 -6.74
C PHE A 68 11.26 8.44 -6.33
N LYS A 69 11.74 7.20 -6.24
CA LYS A 69 13.15 6.92 -5.98
C LYS A 69 14.00 7.54 -7.09
N ASN A 70 14.94 8.40 -6.69
CA ASN A 70 15.89 8.99 -7.62
C ASN A 70 17.02 7.98 -7.91
N PRO A 71 17.17 7.49 -9.15
CA PRO A 71 18.14 6.45 -9.47
C PRO A 71 19.61 6.87 -9.25
N ASN A 72 19.89 8.18 -9.12
CA ASN A 72 21.27 8.71 -9.09
C ASN A 72 21.86 9.01 -7.70
N LYS A 73 21.16 8.73 -6.59
CA LYS A 73 21.68 9.05 -5.23
C LYS A 73 22.59 7.97 -4.62
N GLN A 74 22.79 6.81 -5.25
CA GLN A 74 23.70 5.77 -4.74
C GLN A 74 25.15 5.86 -5.24
N ALA A 75 25.46 6.77 -6.18
CA ALA A 75 26.80 6.88 -6.78
C ALA A 75 27.69 7.98 -6.18
N SER A 76 27.41 8.44 -4.95
CA SER A 76 28.29 9.38 -4.24
C SER A 76 28.53 8.88 -2.82
N LYS A 77 29.35 7.84 -2.72
CA LYS A 77 30.19 7.56 -1.56
C LYS A 77 31.62 7.49 -2.11
N ASN A 78 32.29 8.64 -2.12
CA ASN A 78 33.74 8.72 -2.20
C ASN A 78 34.28 8.74 -0.76
#